data_AF-A0A095B0Q5-F1
#
_entry.id   AF-A0A095B0Q5-F1
#
_cell.length_a   1.000
_cell.length_b   1.000
_cell.length_c   1.000
_cell.angle_alpha   90.00
_cell.angle_beta   90.00
_cell.angle_gamma   90.00
#
_symmetry.space_group_name_H-M   'P 1'
#
loop_
_entity.id
_entity.type
_entity.pdbx_description
1 polymer ?
#
loop_
_entity_poly.entity_id
_entity_poly.type
_entity_poly.pdbx_seq_one_letter_code
_entity_poly.pdbx_strand_id
1 'polypeptide(L)'
;MRFWAGGLLLFAFLSSGVRGAETPAVDPASLDNDALLKRATALYAAEGTSACRDMVPVLTEIVRRKSFDPSFVSFKLRFDLQCAIDEKRYDEAYALLTQNEKVNGPVVAPIATVMIALEAKQYDAAIDRLIAGAMKPADAGGLADPINNFRWLGRKLAEADRPDLALALNRRFVNAPIFRTLPDRDRDNVRESLFVREVEAGNIEAARPLLDSITEPFWYFRLLADRRYSAFWPELERSAGPNMESAFETNIGRARADRRRSPEDIEKLSALVTALDEAGRYDEVLALTESFADPAKFETLGEYHFWALDSRTNALDGLGREAEANALFDAMAAIPFDANKNGWLVNFVANRTARLARMGEWEKALAASERAIFVASQYGSPYVRQFLAADRACALEKLGRKAESLPLLATVEKNRADSPSAAVEALQCAGRTDRAAEIVIESLRDPALRTDMLRNLQGQEFTTQAVRTDGEDHFLPLKSRPDVAAIYNEVGRDLPSSLVTPAGKRWLEQQAAASAATGG
;
A
#
# COMPACT_ATOMS: atom_id res chain seq x y z
N MET A 1 32.46 -38.28 -10.47
CA MET A 1 31.19 -37.54 -10.58
C MET A 1 31.28 -36.28 -9.73
N ARG A 2 31.52 -35.12 -10.36
CA ARG A 2 31.48 -33.77 -9.76
C ARG A 2 30.60 -32.93 -10.68
N PHE A 3 29.27 -33.06 -10.58
CA PHE A 3 28.32 -32.29 -11.39
C PHE A 3 26.98 -32.18 -10.65
N TRP A 4 26.98 -31.50 -9.51
CA TRP A 4 25.76 -30.96 -8.86
C TRP A 4 26.16 -29.64 -8.20
N ALA A 5 26.60 -28.67 -9.01
CA ALA A 5 26.95 -27.34 -8.52
C ALA A 5 25.69 -26.45 -8.53
N GLY A 6 25.33 -25.98 -7.32
CA GLY A 6 24.50 -24.82 -6.97
C GLY A 6 23.61 -24.19 -8.03
N GLY A 7 22.43 -24.77 -8.30
CA GLY A 7 21.29 -24.00 -8.78
C GLY A 7 20.47 -23.51 -7.59
N LEU A 8 20.19 -22.20 -7.52
CA LEU A 8 19.18 -21.67 -6.61
C LEU A 8 17.82 -22.26 -7.00
N LEU A 9 17.09 -22.83 -6.03
CA LEU A 9 15.69 -23.20 -6.25
C LEU A 9 14.89 -21.90 -6.32
N LEU A 10 14.56 -21.49 -7.55
CA LEU A 10 13.57 -20.45 -7.81
C LEU A 10 12.19 -21.04 -7.54
N PHE A 11 11.66 -20.76 -6.35
CA PHE A 11 10.26 -21.02 -6.03
C PHE A 11 9.40 -20.06 -6.86
N ALA A 12 8.96 -20.51 -8.03
CA ALA A 12 7.84 -19.88 -8.70
C ALA A 12 6.57 -20.28 -7.95
N PHE A 13 6.02 -19.36 -7.16
CA PHE A 13 4.64 -19.45 -6.68
C PHE A 13 3.71 -19.26 -7.89
N LEU A 14 3.56 -20.30 -8.70
CA LEU A 14 2.63 -20.32 -9.83
C LEU A 14 1.56 -21.39 -9.62
N SER A 15 0.33 -20.90 -9.66
CA SER A 15 -0.94 -21.57 -9.96
C SER A 15 -0.84 -23.03 -10.40
N SER A 16 -1.49 -23.89 -9.62
CA SER A 16 -1.85 -25.26 -9.98
C SER A 16 -2.67 -25.30 -11.29
N GLY A 17 -1.99 -25.51 -12.42
CA GLY A 17 -2.58 -25.66 -13.75
C GLY A 17 -2.52 -27.09 -14.26
N VAL A 18 -3.70 -27.69 -14.46
CA VAL A 18 -4.09 -28.81 -15.35
C VAL A 18 -3.37 -30.16 -15.19
N ARG A 19 -4.17 -31.16 -14.77
CA ARG A 19 -3.85 -32.60 -14.68
C ARG A 19 -3.70 -33.21 -16.08
N GLY A 20 -2.48 -33.62 -16.44
CA GLY A 20 -2.25 -34.65 -17.47
C GLY A 20 -2.55 -36.04 -16.91
N ALA A 21 -2.96 -36.97 -17.79
CA ALA A 21 -3.35 -38.33 -17.43
C ALA A 21 -2.27 -39.06 -16.61
N GLU A 22 -2.67 -39.64 -15.47
CA GLU A 22 -1.81 -40.41 -14.57
C GLU A 22 -1.29 -41.67 -15.29
N THR A 23 0.00 -41.69 -15.59
CA THR A 23 0.71 -42.95 -15.84
C THR A 23 0.86 -43.67 -14.49
N PRO A 24 0.75 -45.01 -14.43
CA PRO A 24 0.88 -45.74 -13.17
C PRO A 24 2.22 -45.43 -12.51
N ALA A 25 2.18 -45.02 -11.24
CA ALA A 25 3.38 -44.75 -10.47
C ALA A 25 4.19 -46.05 -10.33
N VAL A 26 5.37 -46.08 -10.95
CA VAL A 26 6.32 -47.19 -10.79
C VAL A 26 6.84 -47.17 -9.35
N ASP A 27 6.70 -48.29 -8.64
CA ASP A 27 7.22 -48.43 -7.27
C ASP A 27 8.75 -48.35 -7.28
N PRO A 28 9.36 -47.31 -6.66
CA PRO A 28 10.82 -47.17 -6.59
C PRO A 28 11.51 -48.39 -5.98
N ALA A 29 10.85 -49.10 -5.06
CA ALA A 29 11.44 -50.29 -4.41
C ALA A 29 11.67 -51.45 -5.39
N SER A 30 10.91 -51.52 -6.49
CA SER A 30 11.06 -52.56 -7.52
C SER A 30 12.19 -52.31 -8.52
N LEU A 31 12.74 -51.10 -8.56
CA LEU A 31 13.80 -50.71 -9.50
C LEU A 31 15.17 -51.15 -8.98
N ASP A 32 16.08 -51.54 -9.86
CA ASP A 32 17.50 -51.70 -9.50
C ASP A 32 18.18 -50.33 -9.31
N ASN A 33 19.47 -50.34 -8.92
CA ASN A 33 20.17 -49.10 -8.60
C ASN A 33 20.38 -48.18 -9.82
N ASP A 34 20.62 -48.75 -11.00
CA ASP A 34 20.83 -47.98 -12.23
C ASP A 34 19.53 -47.38 -12.73
N ALA A 35 18.44 -48.14 -12.65
CA ALA A 35 17.10 -47.68 -12.99
C ALA A 35 16.60 -46.59 -12.03
N LEU A 36 16.88 -46.71 -10.72
CA LEU A 36 16.58 -45.66 -9.74
C LEU A 36 17.31 -44.36 -10.06
N LEU A 37 18.62 -44.43 -10.32
CA LEU A 37 19.42 -43.26 -10.63
C LEU A 37 18.93 -42.60 -11.93
N LYS A 38 18.68 -43.40 -12.98
CA LYS A 38 18.13 -42.91 -14.25
C LYS A 38 16.77 -42.25 -14.06
N ARG A 39 15.90 -42.83 -13.22
CA ARG A 39 14.59 -42.25 -12.90
C ARG A 39 14.73 -40.92 -12.16
N ALA A 40 15.59 -40.84 -11.14
CA ALA A 40 15.86 -39.61 -10.40
C ALA A 40 16.40 -38.50 -11.32
N THR A 41 17.33 -38.83 -12.22
CA THR A 41 17.86 -37.87 -13.21
C THR A 41 16.78 -37.42 -14.19
N ALA A 42 15.95 -38.34 -14.70
CA ALA A 42 14.88 -38.00 -15.63
C ALA A 42 13.83 -37.09 -14.99
N LEU A 43 13.44 -37.37 -13.73
CA LEU A 43 12.51 -36.54 -12.98
C LEU A 43 13.09 -35.15 -12.67
N TYR A 44 14.38 -35.09 -12.30
CA TYR A 44 15.04 -33.81 -12.06
C TYR A 44 15.09 -32.92 -13.32
N ALA A 45 15.22 -33.52 -14.49
CA ALA A 45 15.25 -32.81 -15.77
C ALA A 45 13.86 -32.48 -16.34
N ALA A 46 12.80 -33.10 -15.82
CA ALA A 46 11.45 -32.93 -16.34
C ALA A 46 10.77 -31.69 -15.74
N GLU A 47 10.17 -30.88 -16.61
CA GLU A 47 9.31 -29.77 -16.20
C GLU A 47 8.03 -30.29 -15.53
N GLY A 48 7.58 -29.60 -14.48
CA GLY A 48 6.34 -29.94 -13.77
C GLY A 48 6.44 -31.14 -12.82
N THR A 49 7.63 -31.70 -12.61
CA THR A 49 7.88 -32.77 -11.63
C THR A 49 7.43 -32.35 -10.23
N SER A 50 6.59 -33.18 -9.59
CA SER A 50 6.16 -32.95 -8.22
C SER A 50 7.24 -33.41 -7.24
N ALA A 51 7.64 -32.54 -6.31
CA ALA A 51 8.55 -32.92 -5.24
C ALA A 51 7.99 -34.09 -4.42
N CYS A 52 6.74 -33.98 -3.96
CA CYS A 52 6.09 -35.00 -3.13
C CYS A 52 5.81 -36.30 -3.86
N ARG A 53 5.18 -36.25 -5.04
CA ARG A 53 4.71 -37.47 -5.71
C ARG A 53 5.81 -38.19 -6.46
N ASP A 54 6.73 -37.45 -7.07
CA ASP A 54 7.69 -38.03 -8.01
C ASP A 54 9.07 -38.17 -7.39
N MET A 55 9.62 -37.09 -6.81
CA MET A 55 11.01 -37.06 -6.38
C MET A 55 11.26 -37.68 -5.00
N VAL A 56 10.47 -37.31 -3.99
CA VAL A 56 10.65 -37.78 -2.60
C VAL A 56 10.62 -39.32 -2.50
N PRO A 57 9.71 -40.07 -3.15
CA PRO A 57 9.70 -41.53 -3.08
C PRO A 57 10.96 -42.16 -3.67
N VAL A 58 11.42 -41.67 -4.83
CA VAL A 58 12.63 -42.16 -5.49
C VAL A 58 13.87 -41.86 -4.64
N LEU A 59 14.00 -40.64 -4.12
CA LEU A 59 15.13 -40.24 -3.28
C LEU A 59 15.12 -40.93 -1.91
N THR A 60 13.93 -41.22 -1.36
CA THR A 60 13.80 -42.02 -0.13
C THR A 60 14.37 -43.41 -0.33
N GLU A 61 14.03 -44.07 -1.44
CA GLU A 61 14.55 -45.41 -1.73
C GLU A 61 16.07 -45.39 -2.00
N ILE A 62 16.57 -44.38 -2.72
CA ILE A 62 18.01 -44.19 -2.93
C ILE A 62 18.74 -44.02 -1.60
N VAL A 63 18.26 -43.17 -0.70
CA VAL A 63 18.88 -42.95 0.63
C VAL A 63 18.80 -44.19 1.50
N ARG A 64 17.72 -44.98 1.41
CA ARG A 64 17.56 -46.25 2.13
C ARG A 64 18.61 -47.27 1.70
N ARG A 65 18.92 -47.34 0.40
CA ARG A 65 19.97 -48.19 -0.17
C ARG A 65 21.33 -47.54 0.06
N LYS A 66 21.95 -47.84 1.20
CA LYS A 66 23.27 -47.35 1.63
C LYS A 66 24.44 -47.56 0.62
N SER A 67 24.18 -48.19 -0.53
CA SER A 67 25.09 -48.32 -1.67
C SER A 67 25.28 -47.05 -2.49
N PHE A 68 24.41 -46.04 -2.33
CA PHE A 68 24.54 -44.76 -3.05
C PHE A 68 25.41 -43.74 -2.32
N ASP A 69 25.84 -42.72 -3.06
CA ASP A 69 26.62 -41.60 -2.53
C ASP A 69 25.87 -40.89 -1.38
N PRO A 70 26.50 -40.67 -0.21
CA PRO A 70 25.87 -39.98 0.92
C PRO A 70 25.32 -38.58 0.59
N SER A 71 25.79 -37.93 -0.48
CA SER A 71 25.25 -36.65 -0.96
C SER A 71 23.78 -36.70 -1.36
N PHE A 72 23.22 -37.88 -1.66
CA PHE A 72 21.79 -38.03 -1.90
C PHE A 72 20.93 -37.69 -0.66
N VAL A 73 21.48 -37.77 0.55
CA VAL A 73 20.79 -37.30 1.77
C VAL A 73 20.58 -35.79 1.72
N SER A 74 21.62 -35.06 1.35
CA SER A 74 21.60 -33.61 1.15
C SER A 74 20.64 -33.21 0.02
N PHE A 75 20.62 -33.99 -1.06
CA PHE A 75 19.75 -33.74 -2.20
C PHE A 75 18.27 -34.00 -1.85
N LYS A 76 17.98 -35.11 -1.16
CA LYS A 76 16.64 -35.46 -0.68
C LYS A 76 16.06 -34.36 0.21
N LEU A 77 16.88 -33.80 1.11
CA LEU A 77 16.45 -32.76 2.04
C LEU A 77 15.83 -31.53 1.34
N ARG A 78 16.30 -31.18 0.14
CA ARG A 78 15.72 -30.09 -0.67
C ARG A 78 14.32 -30.43 -1.19
N PHE A 79 14.13 -31.67 -1.63
CA PHE A 79 12.83 -32.15 -2.13
C PHE A 79 11.85 -32.42 -1.00
N ASP A 80 12.32 -32.86 0.17
CA ASP A 80 11.50 -32.95 1.37
C ASP A 80 11.00 -31.56 1.77
N LEU A 81 11.88 -30.55 1.76
CA LEU A 81 11.51 -29.16 2.05
C LEU A 81 10.46 -28.65 1.05
N GLN A 82 10.70 -28.80 -0.26
CA GLN A 82 9.74 -28.41 -1.28
C GLN A 82 8.40 -29.13 -1.09
N CYS A 83 8.43 -30.43 -0.79
CA CYS A 83 7.22 -31.20 -0.57
C CYS A 83 6.43 -30.70 0.65
N ALA A 84 7.11 -30.41 1.76
CA ALA A 84 6.46 -29.84 2.94
C ALA A 84 5.83 -28.47 2.64
N ILE A 85 6.45 -27.65 1.78
CA ILE A 85 5.89 -26.37 1.32
C ILE A 85 4.65 -26.59 0.44
N ASP A 86 4.74 -27.49 -0.54
CA ASP A 86 3.64 -27.82 -1.47
C ASP A 86 2.39 -28.32 -0.72
N GLU A 87 2.60 -29.11 0.34
CA GLU A 87 1.55 -29.65 1.21
C GLU A 87 1.18 -28.73 2.38
N LYS A 88 1.77 -27.52 2.45
CA LYS A 88 1.54 -26.53 3.52
C LYS A 88 1.83 -27.05 4.94
N ARG A 89 2.73 -28.02 5.07
CA ARG A 89 3.25 -28.54 6.35
C ARG A 89 4.37 -27.63 6.88
N TYR A 90 4.03 -26.38 7.20
CA TYR A 90 5.04 -25.34 7.44
C TYR A 90 5.94 -25.56 8.66
N ASP A 91 5.45 -26.19 9.74
CA ASP A 91 6.31 -26.56 10.88
C ASP A 91 7.44 -27.51 10.47
N GLU A 92 7.11 -28.49 9.64
CA GLU A 92 8.08 -29.43 9.08
C GLU A 92 8.97 -28.75 8.04
N ALA A 93 8.39 -27.93 7.15
CA ALA A 93 9.16 -27.15 6.19
C ALA A 93 10.20 -26.27 6.89
N TYR A 94 9.85 -25.66 8.03
CA TYR A 94 10.78 -24.84 8.80
C TYR A 94 11.92 -25.67 9.43
N ALA A 95 11.61 -26.86 9.96
CA ALA A 95 12.61 -27.79 10.48
C ALA A 95 13.56 -28.26 9.36
N LEU A 96 13.01 -28.64 8.21
CA LEU A 96 13.75 -29.06 7.02
C LEU A 96 14.59 -27.93 6.45
N LEU A 97 14.09 -26.69 6.42
CA LEU A 97 14.84 -25.49 6.03
C LEU A 97 16.06 -25.31 6.90
N THR A 98 15.88 -25.33 8.22
CA THR A 98 16.97 -25.16 9.20
C THR A 98 18.01 -26.28 9.09
N GLN A 99 17.56 -27.53 8.87
CA GLN A 99 18.45 -28.66 8.62
C GLN A 99 19.20 -28.50 7.29
N ASN A 100 18.50 -28.07 6.24
CA ASN A 100 19.06 -27.88 4.92
C ASN A 100 20.15 -26.81 4.94
N GLU A 101 19.92 -25.68 5.59
CA GLU A 101 20.91 -24.60 5.71
C GLU A 101 22.21 -25.08 6.39
N LYS A 102 22.12 -25.99 7.37
CA LYS A 102 23.29 -26.58 8.04
C LYS A 102 24.08 -27.52 7.13
N VAL A 103 23.41 -28.26 6.26
CA VAL A 103 24.04 -29.28 5.40
C VAL A 103 24.49 -28.70 4.07
N ASN A 104 23.68 -27.83 3.47
CA ASN A 104 23.78 -27.35 2.09
C ASN A 104 24.09 -25.86 1.98
N GLY A 105 24.04 -25.11 3.09
CA GLY A 105 24.01 -23.66 3.04
C GLY A 105 22.67 -23.09 2.57
N PRO A 106 22.58 -21.77 2.36
CA PRO A 106 21.35 -21.12 1.91
C PRO A 106 21.07 -21.45 0.45
N VAL A 107 20.05 -22.27 0.19
CA VAL A 107 19.61 -22.66 -1.17
C VAL A 107 18.23 -22.11 -1.53
N VAL A 108 17.56 -21.47 -0.57
CA VAL A 108 16.21 -20.91 -0.68
C VAL A 108 16.35 -19.39 -0.75
N ALA A 109 15.55 -18.75 -1.60
CA ALA A 109 15.51 -17.29 -1.68
C ALA A 109 15.24 -16.67 -0.29
N PRO A 110 15.93 -15.59 0.11
CA PRO A 110 15.85 -15.06 1.46
C PRO A 110 14.42 -14.75 1.92
N ILE A 111 13.59 -14.14 1.06
CA ILE A 111 12.20 -13.84 1.41
C ILE A 111 11.36 -15.11 1.64
N ALA A 112 11.61 -16.19 0.90
CA ALA A 112 10.91 -17.45 1.11
C ALA A 112 11.25 -18.07 2.48
N THR A 113 12.48 -17.88 2.99
CA THR A 113 12.84 -18.31 4.35
C THR A 113 12.06 -17.56 5.44
N VAL A 114 11.78 -16.26 5.22
CA VAL A 114 10.94 -15.45 6.11
C VAL A 114 9.49 -15.93 6.05
N MET A 115 8.97 -16.20 4.85
CA MET A 115 7.60 -16.71 4.66
C MET A 115 7.41 -18.08 5.32
N ILE A 116 8.34 -19.03 5.12
CA ILE A 116 8.26 -20.36 5.75
C ILE A 116 8.23 -20.23 7.28
N ALA A 117 9.11 -19.39 7.85
CA ALA A 117 9.13 -19.14 9.30
C ALA A 117 7.82 -18.50 9.80
N LEU A 118 7.28 -17.53 9.05
CA LEU A 118 6.01 -16.86 9.38
C LEU A 118 4.84 -17.84 9.39
N GLU A 119 4.69 -18.67 8.35
CA GLU A 119 3.60 -19.65 8.22
C GLU A 119 3.72 -20.78 9.27
N ALA A 120 4.95 -21.13 9.66
CA ALA A 120 5.25 -22.03 10.79
C ALA A 120 5.07 -21.36 12.18
N LYS A 121 4.56 -20.11 12.20
CA LYS A 121 4.40 -19.28 13.41
C LYS A 121 5.67 -19.09 14.23
N GLN A 122 6.84 -19.24 13.59
CA GLN A 122 8.16 -18.97 14.15
C GLN A 122 8.50 -17.49 13.97
N TYR A 123 7.67 -16.62 14.56
CA TYR A 123 7.68 -15.19 14.23
C TYR A 123 8.99 -14.47 14.55
N ASP A 124 9.62 -14.74 15.71
CA ASP A 124 10.95 -14.19 16.03
C ASP A 124 11.98 -14.58 14.97
N ALA A 125 11.91 -15.83 14.52
CA ALA A 125 12.81 -16.35 13.52
C ALA A 125 12.52 -15.78 12.11
N ALA A 126 11.27 -15.39 11.83
CA ALA A 126 10.91 -14.64 10.63
C ALA A 126 11.49 -13.21 10.67
N ILE A 127 11.38 -12.53 11.81
CA ILE A 127 11.95 -11.19 12.04
C ILE A 127 13.48 -11.23 11.87
N ASP A 128 14.15 -12.17 12.54
CA ASP A 128 15.61 -12.27 12.50
C ASP A 128 16.12 -12.60 11.10
N ARG A 129 15.41 -13.48 10.36
CA ARG A 129 15.73 -13.76 8.95
C ARG A 129 15.53 -12.55 8.05
N LEU A 130 14.49 -11.77 8.26
CA LEU A 130 14.26 -10.54 7.49
C LEU A 130 15.40 -9.54 7.70
N ILE A 131 15.79 -9.31 8.95
CA ILE A 131 16.87 -8.37 9.27
C ILE A 131 18.21 -8.88 8.73
N ALA A 132 18.52 -10.17 8.91
CA ALA A 132 19.74 -10.77 8.38
C ALA A 132 19.80 -10.72 6.84
N GLY A 133 18.66 -10.93 6.17
CA GLY A 133 18.53 -10.81 4.72
C GLY A 133 18.66 -9.38 4.23
N ALA A 134 18.14 -8.40 4.99
CA ALA A 134 18.27 -6.97 4.68
C ALA A 134 19.71 -6.46 4.78
N MET A 135 20.56 -7.08 5.60
CA MET A 135 21.96 -6.70 5.78
C MET A 135 22.89 -7.11 4.62
N LYS A 136 22.38 -7.87 3.64
CA LYS A 136 23.17 -8.37 2.51
C LYS A 136 22.69 -7.74 1.20
N PRO A 137 23.60 -7.44 0.26
CA PRO A 137 23.23 -7.13 -1.12
C PRO A 137 22.41 -8.24 -1.76
N ALA A 138 21.47 -7.90 -2.66
CA ALA A 138 20.57 -8.86 -3.29
C ALA A 138 21.33 -9.92 -4.13
N ASP A 139 22.37 -9.50 -4.85
CA ASP A 139 23.28 -10.36 -5.62
C ASP A 139 24.14 -11.28 -4.74
N ALA A 140 24.31 -10.93 -3.46
CA ALA A 140 24.93 -11.76 -2.43
C ALA A 140 23.93 -12.61 -1.63
N GLY A 141 22.71 -12.81 -2.16
CA GLY A 141 21.66 -13.59 -1.49
C GLY A 141 21.00 -12.83 -0.34
N GLY A 142 20.90 -11.51 -0.45
CA GLY A 142 20.09 -10.66 0.43
C GLY A 142 18.68 -10.39 -0.11
N LEU A 143 17.93 -9.55 0.61
CA LEU A 143 16.60 -9.11 0.16
C LEU A 143 16.75 -8.01 -0.90
N ALA A 144 16.04 -8.16 -2.02
CA ALA A 144 16.03 -7.15 -3.09
C ALA A 144 15.40 -5.82 -2.65
N ASP A 145 14.39 -5.89 -1.78
CA ASP A 145 13.67 -4.71 -1.28
C ASP A 145 13.41 -4.82 0.23
N PRO A 146 14.41 -4.51 1.07
CA PRO A 146 14.30 -4.67 2.51
C PRO A 146 13.11 -3.91 3.12
N ILE A 147 12.77 -2.74 2.57
CA ILE A 147 11.73 -1.88 3.12
C ILE A 147 10.33 -2.42 2.84
N ASN A 148 10.05 -2.83 1.61
CA ASN A 148 8.74 -3.43 1.32
C ASN A 148 8.56 -4.78 2.00
N ASN A 149 9.64 -5.57 2.15
CA ASN A 149 9.60 -6.78 2.96
C ASN A 149 9.34 -6.48 4.44
N PHE A 150 9.98 -5.45 5.02
CA PHE A 150 9.73 -5.01 6.39
C PHE A 150 8.26 -4.61 6.60
N ARG A 151 7.70 -3.78 5.71
CA ARG A 151 6.29 -3.36 5.77
C ARG A 151 5.35 -4.56 5.62
N TRP A 152 5.64 -5.48 4.71
CA TRP A 152 4.87 -6.70 4.50
C TRP A 152 4.83 -7.58 5.76
N LEU A 153 5.99 -7.87 6.37
CA LEU A 153 6.03 -8.67 7.60
C LEU A 153 5.32 -7.97 8.76
N GLY A 154 5.50 -6.66 8.90
CA GLY A 154 4.79 -5.87 9.91
C GLY A 154 3.26 -5.94 9.79
N ARG A 155 2.73 -5.92 8.56
CA ARG A 155 1.29 -6.15 8.31
C ARG A 155 0.86 -7.58 8.64
N LYS A 156 1.64 -8.58 8.22
CA LYS A 156 1.33 -9.98 8.51
C LYS A 156 1.31 -10.31 10.00
N LEU A 157 2.21 -9.70 10.78
CA LEU A 157 2.19 -9.81 12.23
C LEU A 157 0.95 -9.16 12.85
N ALA A 158 0.50 -8.02 12.33
CA ALA A 158 -0.75 -7.39 12.78
C ALA A 158 -1.98 -8.24 12.41
N GLU A 159 -2.04 -8.77 11.19
CA GLU A 159 -3.10 -9.70 10.73
C GLU A 159 -3.15 -10.99 11.58
N ALA A 160 -2.01 -11.41 12.13
CA ALA A 160 -1.90 -12.56 13.03
C ALA A 160 -2.20 -12.20 14.51
N ASP A 161 -2.72 -11.01 14.79
CA ASP A 161 -2.99 -10.50 16.14
C ASP A 161 -1.73 -10.48 17.03
N ARG A 162 -0.58 -10.14 16.44
CA ARG A 162 0.73 -10.02 17.11
C ARG A 162 1.32 -8.60 17.02
N PRO A 163 0.62 -7.56 17.52
CA PRO A 163 1.13 -6.19 17.51
C PRO A 163 2.42 -6.04 18.35
N ASP A 164 2.60 -6.87 19.37
CA ASP A 164 3.82 -6.97 20.19
C ASP A 164 5.05 -7.30 19.34
N LEU A 165 4.91 -8.28 18.44
CA LEU A 165 5.99 -8.69 17.55
C LEU A 165 6.20 -7.71 16.40
N ALA A 166 5.14 -7.07 15.92
CA ALA A 166 5.28 -6.01 14.93
C ALA A 166 6.05 -4.81 15.51
N LEU A 167 5.82 -4.46 16.78
CA LEU A 167 6.64 -3.49 17.52
C LEU A 167 8.08 -3.99 17.69
N ALA A 168 8.28 -5.26 18.06
CA ALA A 168 9.62 -5.85 18.18
C ALA A 168 10.39 -5.82 16.85
N LEU A 169 9.73 -6.11 15.73
CA LEU A 169 10.29 -5.97 14.38
C LEU A 169 10.76 -4.54 14.14
N ASN A 170 9.93 -3.53 14.42
CA ASN A 170 10.29 -2.13 14.24
C ASN A 170 11.53 -1.77 15.08
N ARG A 171 11.53 -2.11 16.37
CA ARG A 171 12.66 -1.87 17.29
C ARG A 171 13.94 -2.55 16.85
N ARG A 172 13.88 -3.82 16.42
CA ARG A 172 15.07 -4.54 15.95
C ARG A 172 15.58 -3.98 14.63
N PHE A 173 14.68 -3.61 13.72
CA PHE A 173 15.04 -3.07 12.41
C PHE A 173 15.71 -1.70 12.51
N VAL A 174 15.19 -0.75 13.31
CA VAL A 174 15.84 0.56 13.50
C VAL A 174 17.22 0.48 14.15
N ASN A 175 17.46 -0.56 14.97
CA ASN A 175 18.75 -0.81 15.61
C ASN A 175 19.71 -1.62 14.73
N ALA A 176 19.26 -2.15 13.60
CA ALA A 176 20.09 -2.92 12.69
C ALA A 176 21.02 -1.99 11.87
N PRO A 177 22.25 -2.42 11.53
CA PRO A 177 23.20 -1.61 10.76
C PRO A 177 22.65 -1.10 9.42
N ILE A 178 21.83 -1.92 8.74
CA ILE A 178 21.19 -1.58 7.46
C ILE A 178 20.34 -0.31 7.55
N PHE A 179 19.74 -0.04 8.71
CA PHE A 179 18.88 1.13 8.88
C PHE A 179 19.60 2.44 8.56
N ARG A 180 20.89 2.54 8.91
CA ARG A 180 21.70 3.75 8.68
C ARG A 180 22.03 3.98 7.21
N THR A 181 21.94 2.95 6.37
CA THR A 181 22.26 3.05 4.94
C THR A 181 21.02 3.29 4.09
N LEU A 182 19.82 3.25 4.67
CA LEU A 182 18.59 3.55 3.96
C LEU A 182 18.53 5.03 3.55
N PRO A 183 17.86 5.35 2.44
CA PRO A 183 17.50 6.73 2.10
C PRO A 183 16.76 7.42 3.25
N ASP A 184 16.91 8.73 3.37
CA ASP A 184 16.35 9.52 4.48
C ASP A 184 14.84 9.29 4.64
N ARG A 185 14.09 9.32 3.52
CA ARG A 185 12.65 9.05 3.48
C ARG A 185 12.27 7.66 4.01
N ASP A 186 13.06 6.63 3.68
CA ASP A 186 12.78 5.27 4.17
C ASP A 186 13.08 5.13 5.65
N ARG A 187 14.10 5.82 6.16
CA ARG A 187 14.37 5.88 7.60
C ARG A 187 13.22 6.56 8.35
N ASP A 188 12.71 7.67 7.83
CA ASP A 188 11.59 8.39 8.43
C ASP A 188 10.32 7.52 8.43
N ASN A 189 9.97 6.89 7.31
CA ASN A 189 8.83 5.98 7.22
C ASN A 189 8.90 4.83 8.26
N VAL A 190 10.08 4.26 8.48
CA VAL A 190 10.27 3.19 9.48
C VAL A 190 10.18 3.75 10.90
N ARG A 191 10.74 4.93 11.18
CA ARG A 191 10.67 5.59 12.51
C ARG A 191 9.26 6.04 12.85
N GLU A 192 8.51 6.49 11.87
CA GLU A 192 7.11 6.86 11.98
C GLU A 192 6.23 5.63 12.29
N SER A 193 6.43 4.51 11.59
CA SER A 193 5.79 3.23 11.93
C SER A 193 6.15 2.79 13.36
N LEU A 194 7.40 2.98 13.78
CA LEU A 194 7.81 2.73 15.16
C LEU A 194 7.10 3.68 16.14
N PHE A 195 7.03 4.98 15.85
CA PHE A 195 6.33 5.98 16.66
C PHE A 195 4.89 5.55 16.92
N VAL A 196 4.14 5.24 15.86
CA VAL A 196 2.74 4.79 15.95
C VAL A 196 2.62 3.58 16.86
N ARG A 197 3.47 2.56 16.66
CA ARG A 197 3.42 1.31 17.45
C ARG A 197 3.85 1.50 18.90
N GLU A 198 4.79 2.39 19.18
CA GLU A 198 5.17 2.74 20.54
C GLU A 198 4.00 3.43 21.28
N VAL A 199 3.30 4.35 20.62
CA VAL A 199 2.09 4.98 21.19
C VAL A 199 1.00 3.94 21.44
N GLU A 200 0.73 3.06 20.46
CA GLU A 200 -0.27 2.00 20.58
C GLU A 200 0.03 1.02 21.73
N ALA A 201 1.32 0.77 21.99
CA ALA A 201 1.77 -0.05 23.11
C ALA A 201 1.85 0.72 24.46
N GLY A 202 1.48 2.00 24.48
CA GLY A 202 1.54 2.85 25.69
C GLY A 202 2.94 3.34 26.08
N ASN A 203 3.95 3.16 25.22
CA ASN A 203 5.35 3.49 25.50
C ASN A 203 5.67 4.95 25.12
N ILE A 204 4.98 5.90 25.75
CA ILE A 204 5.05 7.34 25.41
C ILE A 204 6.48 7.89 25.43
N GLU A 205 7.30 7.51 26.42
CA GLU A 205 8.70 7.96 26.51
C GLU A 205 9.59 7.41 25.40
N ALA A 206 9.31 6.20 24.90
CA ALA A 206 10.03 5.62 23.77
C ALA A 206 9.59 6.25 22.43
N ALA A 207 8.33 6.66 22.33
CA ALA A 207 7.78 7.34 21.15
C ALA A 207 8.28 8.79 21.01
N ARG A 208 8.44 9.51 22.13
CA ARG A 208 8.81 10.94 22.14
C ARG A 208 10.02 11.32 21.26
N PRO A 209 11.17 10.62 21.29
CA PRO A 209 12.33 10.94 20.44
C PRO A 209 12.14 10.60 18.95
N LEU A 210 11.01 10.01 18.56
CA LEU A 210 10.67 9.69 17.17
C LEU A 210 9.82 10.79 16.51
N LEU A 211 9.37 11.81 17.25
CA LEU A 211 8.56 12.90 16.70
C LEU A 211 9.26 13.67 15.57
N ASP A 212 10.60 13.72 15.56
CA ASP A 212 11.40 14.32 14.50
C ASP A 212 11.27 13.61 13.15
N SER A 213 10.77 12.37 13.13
CA SER A 213 10.45 11.64 11.90
C SER A 213 9.10 12.02 11.29
N ILE A 214 8.25 12.74 12.04
CA ILE A 214 6.93 13.18 11.57
C ILE A 214 7.09 14.46 10.75
N THR A 215 7.30 14.29 9.45
CA THR A 215 7.71 15.39 8.58
C THR A 215 6.75 15.65 7.43
N GLU A 216 5.97 14.65 7.02
CA GLU A 216 4.96 14.84 5.99
C GLU A 216 3.73 15.53 6.61
N PRO A 217 3.22 16.64 6.03
CA PRO A 217 2.09 17.40 6.56
C PRO A 217 0.85 16.53 6.83
N PHE A 218 0.62 15.54 5.98
CA PHE A 218 -0.47 14.58 6.11
C PHE A 218 -0.54 13.88 7.49
N TRP A 219 0.61 13.59 8.10
CA TRP A 219 0.65 12.92 9.41
C TRP A 219 0.17 13.81 10.54
N TYR A 220 0.35 15.11 10.44
CA TYR A 220 -0.13 16.02 11.47
C TYR A 220 -1.65 15.95 11.58
N PHE A 221 -2.40 15.93 10.47
CA PHE A 221 -3.86 15.81 10.52
C PHE A 221 -4.33 14.50 11.17
N ARG A 222 -3.65 13.39 10.84
CA ARG A 222 -3.93 12.07 11.42
C ARG A 222 -3.68 12.05 12.93
N LEU A 223 -2.49 12.48 13.36
CA LEU A 223 -2.07 12.37 14.75
C LEU A 223 -2.74 13.42 15.65
N LEU A 224 -2.96 14.63 15.16
CA LEU A 224 -3.57 15.72 15.94
C LEU A 224 -5.08 15.51 16.14
N ALA A 225 -5.74 14.73 15.29
CA ALA A 225 -7.15 14.40 15.46
C ALA A 225 -7.39 13.22 16.42
N ASP A 226 -6.43 12.29 16.56
CA ASP A 226 -6.59 11.04 17.32
C ASP A 226 -6.06 11.14 18.76
N ARG A 227 -6.93 10.89 19.75
CA ARG A 227 -6.63 11.03 21.18
C ARG A 227 -5.56 10.07 21.67
N ARG A 228 -5.28 8.99 20.96
CA ARG A 228 -4.12 8.12 21.26
C ARG A 228 -2.81 8.91 21.30
N TYR A 229 -2.70 9.96 20.49
CA TYR A 229 -1.51 10.80 20.40
C TYR A 229 -1.62 12.09 21.22
N SER A 230 -2.61 12.21 22.10
CA SER A 230 -2.86 13.44 22.87
C SER A 230 -1.67 13.90 23.73
N ALA A 231 -0.84 12.96 24.20
CA ALA A 231 0.40 13.25 24.91
C ALA A 231 1.48 13.97 24.07
N PHE A 232 1.29 14.04 22.74
CA PHE A 232 2.20 14.67 21.79
C PHE A 232 1.58 15.86 21.06
N TRP A 233 0.30 16.18 21.30
CA TRP A 233 -0.36 17.29 20.61
C TRP A 233 0.35 18.63 20.79
N PRO A 234 0.83 19.03 21.99
CA PRO A 234 1.55 20.30 22.14
C PRO A 234 2.82 20.40 21.30
N GLU A 235 3.55 19.30 21.15
CA GLU A 235 4.76 19.22 20.33
C GLU A 235 4.43 19.19 18.84
N LEU A 236 3.44 18.40 18.43
CA LEU A 236 2.98 18.32 17.05
C LEU A 236 2.41 19.65 16.56
N GLU A 237 1.59 20.35 17.36
CA GLU A 237 1.07 21.68 17.04
C GLU A 237 2.20 22.72 16.91
N ARG A 238 3.21 22.65 17.78
CA ARG A 238 4.37 23.53 17.71
C ARG A 238 5.22 23.27 16.46
N SER A 239 5.43 22.00 16.11
CA SER A 239 6.18 21.61 14.90
C SER A 239 5.42 21.95 13.61
N ALA A 240 4.08 21.83 13.62
CA ALA A 240 3.23 22.26 12.53
C ALA A 240 3.33 23.76 12.27
N GLY A 241 3.33 24.56 13.35
CA GLY A 241 3.26 26.01 13.27
C GLY A 241 1.89 26.52 12.83
N PRO A 242 1.70 27.85 12.78
CA PRO A 242 0.44 28.45 12.35
C PRO A 242 0.15 28.08 10.89
N ASN A 243 -1.10 27.71 10.61
CA ASN A 243 -1.60 27.25 9.32
C ASN A 243 -0.78 26.10 8.72
N MET A 244 -0.14 25.29 9.58
CA MET A 244 0.78 24.21 9.19
C MET A 244 2.03 24.68 8.42
N GLU A 245 2.32 25.98 8.41
CA GLU A 245 3.38 26.59 7.58
C GLU A 245 4.75 25.98 7.86
N SER A 246 5.08 25.70 9.12
CA SER A 246 6.39 25.11 9.48
C SER A 246 6.53 23.67 9.01
N ALA A 247 5.46 22.87 9.09
CA ALA A 247 5.45 21.52 8.54
C ALA A 247 5.59 21.54 7.01
N PHE A 248 4.85 22.41 6.31
CA PHE A 248 4.94 22.54 4.86
C PHE A 248 6.32 22.99 4.38
N GLU A 249 6.90 24.04 4.98
CA GLU A 249 8.23 24.54 4.60
C GLU A 249 9.34 23.54 4.92
N THR A 250 9.20 22.77 6.00
CA THR A 250 10.12 21.65 6.30
C THR A 250 10.05 20.59 5.19
N ASN A 251 8.84 20.20 4.77
CA ASN A 251 8.67 19.21 3.71
C ASN A 251 9.23 19.71 2.36
N ILE A 252 8.91 20.95 1.97
CA ILE A 252 9.45 21.59 0.77
C ILE A 252 10.98 21.65 0.83
N GLY A 253 11.55 22.08 1.96
CA GLY A 253 12.99 22.21 2.16
C GLY A 253 13.73 20.89 1.92
N ARG A 254 13.16 19.79 2.42
CA ARG A 254 13.65 18.43 2.18
C ARG A 254 13.51 18.01 0.72
N ALA A 255 12.31 18.11 0.14
CA ALA A 255 12.09 17.71 -1.24
C ALA A 255 12.99 18.50 -2.22
N ARG A 256 13.24 19.78 -1.94
CA ARG A 256 14.22 20.60 -2.67
C ARG A 256 15.66 20.08 -2.49
N ALA A 257 16.04 19.67 -1.28
CA ALA A 257 17.36 19.10 -1.04
C ALA A 257 17.57 17.78 -1.78
N ASP A 258 16.56 16.91 -1.79
CA ASP A 258 16.57 15.64 -2.53
C ASP A 258 16.69 15.89 -4.04
N ARG A 259 15.88 16.81 -4.56
CA ARG A 259 15.93 17.21 -5.97
C ARG A 259 17.28 17.81 -6.36
N ARG A 260 17.93 18.59 -5.48
CA ARG A 260 19.28 19.12 -5.74
C ARG A 260 20.35 18.03 -5.79
N ARG A 261 20.20 16.97 -4.99
CA ARG A 261 21.11 15.81 -5.00
C ARG A 261 20.95 14.94 -6.26
N SER A 262 19.74 14.93 -6.83
CA SER A 262 19.40 14.11 -8.00
C SER A 262 18.53 14.91 -9.00
N PRO A 263 19.14 15.88 -9.72
CA PRO A 263 18.41 16.82 -10.59
C PRO A 263 17.88 16.22 -11.90
N GLU A 264 18.17 14.97 -12.21
CA GLU A 264 17.61 14.22 -13.34
C GLU A 264 16.53 13.22 -12.90
N ASP A 265 16.41 12.95 -11.60
CA ASP A 265 15.46 11.97 -11.07
C ASP A 265 14.03 12.54 -11.01
N ILE A 266 13.16 12.00 -11.87
CA ILE A 266 11.75 12.40 -11.97
C ILE A 266 10.96 12.11 -10.69
N GLU A 267 11.31 11.07 -9.94
CA GLU A 267 10.64 10.77 -8.67
C GLU A 267 10.87 11.92 -7.67
N LYS A 268 12.10 12.44 -7.61
CA LYS A 268 12.42 13.57 -6.72
C LYS A 268 11.79 14.87 -7.19
N LEU A 269 11.62 15.05 -8.51
CA LEU A 269 10.82 16.17 -9.03
C LEU A 269 9.35 16.04 -8.62
N SER A 270 8.75 14.87 -8.82
CA SER A 270 7.36 14.59 -8.45
C SER A 270 7.09 14.83 -6.96
N ALA A 271 7.99 14.38 -6.09
CA ALA A 271 7.91 14.63 -4.65
C ALA A 271 7.98 16.12 -4.31
N LEU A 272 8.86 16.90 -4.97
CA LEU A 272 8.92 18.34 -4.80
C LEU A 272 7.64 19.04 -5.30
N VAL A 273 7.13 18.65 -6.46
CA VAL A 273 5.89 19.21 -7.00
C VAL A 273 4.72 18.92 -6.05
N THR A 274 4.63 17.71 -5.50
CA THR A 274 3.61 17.34 -4.50
C THR A 274 3.72 18.21 -3.25
N ALA A 275 4.92 18.35 -2.68
CA ALA A 275 5.13 19.18 -1.48
C ALA A 275 4.76 20.66 -1.71
N LEU A 276 4.99 21.18 -2.91
CA LEU A 276 4.59 22.54 -3.29
C LEU A 276 3.07 22.68 -3.47
N ASP A 277 2.42 21.68 -4.08
CA ASP A 277 0.96 21.63 -4.23
C ASP A 277 0.27 21.63 -2.87
N GLU A 278 0.68 20.75 -1.96
CA GLU A 278 0.12 20.65 -0.60
C GLU A 278 0.28 21.96 0.20
N ALA A 279 1.36 22.70 -0.04
CA ALA A 279 1.64 23.98 0.60
C ALA A 279 0.96 25.17 -0.10
N GLY A 280 0.19 24.94 -1.17
CA GLY A 280 -0.50 25.99 -1.94
C GLY A 280 0.42 26.83 -2.84
N ARG A 281 1.63 26.36 -3.15
CA ARG A 281 2.63 27.05 -3.99
C ARG A 281 2.39 26.77 -5.48
N TYR A 282 1.16 27.05 -5.93
CA TYR A 282 0.65 26.62 -7.23
C TYR A 282 1.45 27.15 -8.42
N ASP A 283 1.91 28.40 -8.40
CA ASP A 283 2.71 28.94 -9.51
C ASP A 283 4.04 28.20 -9.69
N GLU A 284 4.67 27.75 -8.59
CA GLU A 284 5.89 26.94 -8.67
C GLU A 284 5.62 25.53 -9.21
N VAL A 285 4.47 24.94 -8.85
CA VAL A 285 4.00 23.67 -9.44
C VAL A 285 3.84 23.80 -10.95
N LEU A 286 3.19 24.87 -11.42
CA LEU A 286 3.01 25.11 -12.85
C LEU A 286 4.37 25.30 -13.55
N ALA A 287 5.27 26.09 -12.96
CA ALA A 287 6.59 26.34 -13.55
C ALA A 287 7.44 25.06 -13.66
N LEU A 288 7.42 24.19 -12.64
CA LEU A 288 8.21 22.96 -12.62
C LEU A 288 7.68 21.87 -13.57
N THR A 289 6.40 21.92 -13.91
CA THR A 289 5.73 20.90 -14.75
C THR A 289 5.58 21.32 -16.21
N GLU A 290 5.85 22.59 -16.53
CA GLU A 290 5.61 23.19 -17.84
C GLU A 290 6.27 22.43 -19.01
N SER A 291 7.49 21.92 -18.81
CA SER A 291 8.26 21.27 -19.88
C SER A 291 7.67 19.96 -20.38
N PHE A 292 6.81 19.30 -19.59
CA PHE A 292 6.20 18.01 -19.90
C PHE A 292 4.66 18.00 -19.76
N ALA A 293 4.03 19.15 -19.54
CA ALA A 293 2.57 19.26 -19.46
C ALA A 293 1.86 19.18 -20.82
N ASP A 294 2.61 19.24 -21.93
CA ASP A 294 2.09 19.09 -23.28
C ASP A 294 1.65 17.64 -23.57
N PRO A 295 0.35 17.40 -23.84
CA PRO A 295 -0.17 16.07 -24.17
C PRO A 295 0.56 15.35 -25.30
N ALA A 296 1.16 16.09 -26.24
CA ALA A 296 1.92 15.49 -27.34
C ALA A 296 3.15 14.70 -26.87
N LYS A 297 3.59 14.87 -25.62
CA LYS A 297 4.75 14.20 -25.04
C LYS A 297 4.40 12.97 -24.19
N PHE A 298 3.12 12.75 -23.88
CA PHE A 298 2.68 11.79 -22.86
C PHE A 298 3.10 10.35 -23.12
N GLU A 299 3.22 9.93 -24.38
CA GLU A 299 3.68 8.58 -24.74
C GLU A 299 5.10 8.27 -24.27
N THR A 300 5.91 9.29 -23.98
CA THR A 300 7.30 9.15 -23.52
C THR A 300 7.45 9.28 -22.00
N LEU A 301 6.36 9.63 -21.30
CA LEU A 301 6.39 9.92 -19.87
C LEU A 301 6.09 8.66 -19.05
N GLY A 302 6.80 8.50 -17.94
CA GLY A 302 6.55 7.47 -16.93
C GLY A 302 5.66 7.96 -15.79
N GLU A 303 5.27 7.03 -14.91
CA GLU A 303 4.36 7.23 -13.77
C GLU A 303 4.62 8.52 -12.95
N TYR A 304 5.86 8.77 -12.55
CA TYR A 304 6.19 9.94 -11.71
C TYR A 304 5.96 11.29 -12.40
N HIS A 305 6.02 11.34 -13.74
CA HIS A 305 5.58 12.55 -14.45
C HIS A 305 4.08 12.75 -14.27
N PHE A 306 3.29 11.69 -14.34
CA PHE A 306 1.84 11.79 -14.17
C PHE A 306 1.43 12.12 -12.74
N TRP A 307 2.17 11.65 -11.74
CA TRP A 307 1.97 12.13 -10.36
C TRP A 307 2.25 13.63 -10.24
N ALA A 308 3.29 14.16 -10.90
CA ALA A 308 3.52 15.61 -10.95
C ALA A 308 2.43 16.36 -11.74
N LEU A 309 1.88 15.77 -12.80
CA LEU A 309 0.76 16.35 -13.56
C LEU A 309 -0.55 16.32 -12.77
N ASP A 310 -0.79 15.31 -11.95
CA ASP A 310 -1.93 15.27 -11.01
C ASP A 310 -1.84 16.45 -10.02
N SER A 311 -0.67 16.70 -9.43
CA SER A 311 -0.44 17.92 -8.64
C SER A 311 -0.62 19.21 -9.45
N ARG A 312 -0.23 19.22 -10.75
CA ARG A 312 -0.50 20.37 -11.64
C ARG A 312 -2.01 20.60 -11.79
N THR A 313 -2.82 19.56 -11.91
CA THR A 313 -4.28 19.71 -12.00
C THR A 313 -4.87 20.30 -10.72
N ASN A 314 -4.42 19.86 -9.54
CA ASN A 314 -4.83 20.45 -8.26
C ASN A 314 -4.42 21.93 -8.17
N ALA A 315 -3.21 22.27 -8.63
CA ALA A 315 -2.74 23.65 -8.66
C ALA A 315 -3.57 24.54 -9.60
N LEU A 316 -3.96 24.01 -10.76
CA LEU A 316 -4.87 24.69 -11.69
C LEU A 316 -6.24 24.92 -11.04
N ASP A 317 -6.79 23.93 -10.33
CA ASP A 317 -8.05 24.08 -9.59
C ASP A 317 -7.97 25.14 -8.50
N GLY A 318 -6.89 25.09 -7.70
CA GLY A 318 -6.61 26.10 -6.71
C GLY A 318 -6.59 27.49 -7.35
N LEU A 319 -6.00 27.65 -8.53
CA LEU A 319 -5.98 28.94 -9.25
C LEU A 319 -7.30 29.30 -9.97
N GLY A 320 -8.35 28.48 -9.86
CA GLY A 320 -9.62 28.69 -10.56
C GLY A 320 -9.56 28.42 -12.06
N ARG A 321 -8.52 27.72 -12.53
CA ARG A 321 -8.26 27.38 -13.95
C ARG A 321 -8.81 26.00 -14.30
N GLU A 322 -10.05 25.73 -13.89
CA GLU A 322 -10.69 24.40 -13.97
C GLU A 322 -10.77 23.84 -15.40
N ALA A 323 -10.94 24.71 -16.40
CA ALA A 323 -10.98 24.29 -17.81
C ALA A 323 -9.66 23.66 -18.27
N GLU A 324 -8.53 24.21 -17.81
CA GLU A 324 -7.20 23.69 -18.11
C GLU A 324 -6.92 22.40 -17.34
N ALA A 325 -7.34 22.32 -16.07
CA ALA A 325 -7.25 21.10 -15.28
C ALA A 325 -8.04 19.95 -15.93
N ASN A 326 -9.26 20.24 -16.40
CA ASN A 326 -10.10 19.27 -17.11
C ASN A 326 -9.44 18.79 -18.41
N ALA A 327 -8.92 19.71 -19.24
CA ALA A 327 -8.25 19.35 -20.49
C ALA A 327 -7.01 18.46 -20.25
N LEU A 328 -6.24 18.76 -19.19
CA LEU A 328 -5.08 17.96 -18.80
C LEU A 328 -5.50 16.54 -18.36
N PHE A 329 -6.50 16.43 -17.49
CA PHE A 329 -7.02 15.12 -17.08
C PHE A 329 -7.61 14.31 -18.24
N ASP A 330 -8.31 14.97 -19.18
CA ASP A 330 -8.84 14.31 -20.37
C ASP A 330 -7.70 13.77 -21.26
N ALA A 331 -6.63 14.54 -21.44
CA ALA A 331 -5.45 14.10 -22.15
C ALA A 331 -4.76 12.91 -21.46
N MET A 332 -4.64 12.93 -20.13
CA MET A 332 -4.07 11.81 -19.35
C MET A 332 -4.95 10.55 -19.48
N ALA A 333 -6.28 10.70 -19.42
CA ALA A 333 -7.22 9.58 -19.52
C ALA A 333 -7.34 8.98 -20.93
N ALA A 334 -7.00 9.77 -21.96
CA ALA A 334 -7.00 9.36 -23.36
C ALA A 334 -5.83 8.42 -23.73
N ILE A 335 -4.82 8.29 -22.87
CA ILE A 335 -3.69 7.38 -23.10
C ILE A 335 -4.20 5.94 -23.23
N PRO A 336 -3.81 5.21 -24.30
CA PRO A 336 -4.16 3.80 -24.44
C PRO A 336 -3.63 2.97 -23.26
N PHE A 337 -4.51 2.16 -22.68
CA PHE A 337 -4.14 1.32 -21.54
C PHE A 337 -3.52 -0.01 -21.99
N ASP A 338 -2.38 -0.35 -21.41
CA ASP A 338 -1.66 -1.61 -21.51
C ASP A 338 -1.18 -1.99 -20.10
N ALA A 339 -1.78 -3.04 -19.51
CA ALA A 339 -1.51 -3.47 -18.15
C ALA A 339 -0.02 -3.79 -17.89
N ASN A 340 0.74 -4.14 -18.92
CA ASN A 340 2.16 -4.48 -18.79
C ASN A 340 3.08 -3.26 -18.90
N LYS A 341 2.59 -2.12 -19.40
CA LYS A 341 3.41 -0.92 -19.65
C LYS A 341 3.01 0.25 -18.77
N ASN A 342 1.71 0.46 -18.58
CA ASN A 342 1.16 1.64 -17.93
C ASN A 342 0.01 1.29 -16.97
N GLY A 343 0.15 0.20 -16.22
CA GLY A 343 -0.75 -0.20 -15.13
C GLY A 343 -1.06 0.94 -14.14
N TRP A 344 -0.08 1.80 -13.89
CA TRP A 344 -0.18 3.00 -13.05
C TRP A 344 -1.23 4.02 -13.51
N LEU A 345 -1.70 3.96 -14.77
CA LEU A 345 -2.78 4.83 -15.27
C LEU A 345 -4.07 4.71 -14.45
N VAL A 346 -4.26 3.57 -13.76
CA VAL A 346 -5.42 3.32 -12.90
C VAL A 346 -5.63 4.44 -11.87
N ASN A 347 -4.54 5.01 -11.34
CA ASN A 347 -4.62 6.07 -10.33
C ASN A 347 -5.21 7.35 -10.93
N PHE A 348 -4.75 7.76 -12.11
CA PHE A 348 -5.12 9.04 -12.71
C PHE A 348 -6.54 9.05 -13.29
N VAL A 349 -7.00 7.93 -13.86
CA VAL A 349 -8.40 7.80 -14.28
C VAL A 349 -9.36 7.74 -13.09
N ALA A 350 -8.92 7.19 -11.96
CA ALA A 350 -9.69 7.19 -10.72
C ALA A 350 -9.74 8.59 -10.08
N ASN A 351 -8.60 9.27 -9.96
CA ASN A 351 -8.52 10.64 -9.46
C ASN A 351 -9.40 11.58 -10.30
N ARG A 352 -9.42 11.42 -11.63
CA ARG A 352 -10.30 12.18 -12.52
C ARG A 352 -11.77 12.00 -12.15
N THR A 353 -12.19 10.75 -11.97
CA THR A 353 -13.58 10.39 -11.63
C THR A 353 -13.98 11.02 -10.30
N ALA A 354 -13.16 10.85 -9.28
CA ALA A 354 -13.37 11.41 -7.94
C ALA A 354 -13.42 12.94 -7.94
N ARG A 355 -12.50 13.60 -8.65
CA ARG A 355 -12.48 15.05 -8.78
C ARG A 355 -13.78 15.58 -9.37
N LEU A 356 -14.25 14.99 -10.47
CA LEU A 356 -15.51 15.39 -11.11
C LEU A 356 -16.70 15.17 -10.19
N ALA A 357 -16.73 14.05 -9.45
CA ALA A 357 -17.77 13.77 -8.47
C ALA A 357 -17.78 14.83 -7.34
N ARG A 358 -16.63 15.14 -6.74
CA ARG A 358 -16.51 16.18 -5.69
C ARG A 358 -16.95 17.56 -6.16
N MET A 359 -16.73 17.88 -7.43
CA MET A 359 -17.14 19.15 -8.04
C MET A 359 -18.64 19.22 -8.37
N GLY A 360 -19.39 18.13 -8.18
CA GLY A 360 -20.80 18.01 -8.55
C GLY A 360 -21.05 17.81 -10.04
N GLU A 361 -20.02 17.49 -10.84
CA GLU A 361 -20.13 17.26 -12.28
C GLU A 361 -20.54 15.81 -12.58
N TRP A 362 -21.71 15.41 -12.06
CA TRP A 362 -22.14 14.02 -11.96
C TRP A 362 -22.19 13.27 -13.31
N GLU A 363 -22.70 13.89 -14.38
CA GLU A 363 -22.71 13.27 -15.71
C GLU A 363 -21.29 12.98 -16.22
N LYS A 364 -20.36 13.93 -16.03
CA LYS A 364 -18.97 13.75 -16.46
C LYS A 364 -18.27 12.73 -15.58
N ALA A 365 -18.51 12.74 -14.27
CA ALA A 365 -17.99 11.75 -13.34
C ALA A 365 -18.45 10.33 -13.74
N LEU A 366 -19.73 10.17 -14.05
CA LEU A 366 -20.29 8.89 -14.50
C LEU A 366 -19.62 8.41 -15.81
N ALA A 367 -19.45 9.30 -16.79
CA ALA A 367 -18.74 8.97 -18.03
C ALA A 367 -17.26 8.59 -17.78
N ALA A 368 -16.53 9.38 -16.98
CA ALA A 368 -15.14 9.09 -16.61
C ALA A 368 -15.00 7.75 -15.87
N SER A 369 -15.99 7.39 -15.04
CA SER A 369 -15.98 6.14 -14.28
C SER A 369 -15.93 4.89 -15.16
N GLU A 370 -16.49 4.93 -16.39
CA GLU A 370 -16.49 3.78 -17.30
C GLU A 370 -15.08 3.37 -17.69
N ARG A 371 -14.26 4.36 -18.06
CA ARG A 371 -12.84 4.17 -18.36
C ARG A 371 -12.08 3.67 -17.12
N ALA A 372 -12.32 4.29 -15.96
CA ALA A 372 -11.65 3.95 -14.73
C ALA A 372 -11.95 2.52 -14.28
N ILE A 373 -13.21 2.10 -14.34
CA ILE A 373 -13.64 0.73 -14.02
C ILE A 373 -13.01 -0.29 -14.97
N PHE A 374 -12.96 0.00 -16.27
CA PHE A 374 -12.29 -0.87 -17.23
C PHE A 374 -10.82 -1.09 -16.84
N VAL A 375 -10.08 -0.01 -16.58
CA VAL A 375 -8.66 -0.09 -16.16
C VAL A 375 -8.51 -0.84 -14.83
N ALA A 376 -9.33 -0.49 -13.83
CA ALA A 376 -9.28 -1.09 -12.51
C ALA A 376 -9.68 -2.59 -12.50
N SER A 377 -10.45 -3.05 -13.48
CA SER A 377 -10.74 -4.49 -13.64
C SER A 377 -9.51 -5.31 -14.03
N GLN A 378 -8.54 -4.67 -14.70
CA GLN A 378 -7.32 -5.32 -15.19
C GLN A 378 -6.14 -5.14 -14.21
N TYR A 379 -6.04 -3.98 -13.56
CA TYR A 379 -4.87 -3.63 -12.74
C TYR A 379 -5.20 -2.97 -11.38
N GLY A 380 -6.48 -2.74 -11.07
CA GLY A 380 -6.88 -2.09 -9.83
C GLY A 380 -6.73 -2.99 -8.61
N SER A 381 -6.42 -2.39 -7.46
CA SER A 381 -6.55 -3.06 -6.17
C SER A 381 -8.03 -3.18 -5.77
N PRO A 382 -8.39 -4.04 -4.79
CA PRO A 382 -9.74 -4.04 -4.20
C PRO A 382 -10.18 -2.65 -3.74
N TYR A 383 -9.28 -1.91 -3.09
CA TYR A 383 -9.46 -0.52 -2.66
C TYR A 383 -9.92 0.38 -3.82
N VAL A 384 -9.19 0.41 -4.94
CA VAL A 384 -9.52 1.30 -6.08
C VAL A 384 -10.85 0.90 -6.72
N ARG A 385 -11.13 -0.40 -6.84
CA ARG A 385 -12.42 -0.87 -7.38
C ARG A 385 -13.59 -0.45 -6.49
N GLN A 386 -13.42 -0.57 -5.17
CA GLN A 386 -14.43 -0.17 -4.20
C GLN A 386 -14.69 1.33 -4.26
N PHE A 387 -13.62 2.12 -4.31
CA PHE A 387 -13.69 3.57 -4.45
C PHE A 387 -14.43 4.01 -5.73
N LEU A 388 -14.10 3.43 -6.89
CA LEU A 388 -14.79 3.72 -8.14
C LEU A 388 -16.26 3.29 -8.16
N ALA A 389 -16.59 2.18 -7.49
CA ALA A 389 -17.97 1.74 -7.35
C ALA A 389 -18.79 2.73 -6.51
N ALA A 390 -18.20 3.30 -5.46
CA ALA A 390 -18.80 4.34 -4.63
C ALA A 390 -19.05 5.64 -5.41
N ASP A 391 -18.04 6.17 -6.10
CA ASP A 391 -18.17 7.38 -6.93
C ASP A 391 -19.27 7.23 -7.99
N ARG A 392 -19.28 6.07 -8.69
CA ARG A 392 -20.30 5.78 -9.70
C ARG A 392 -21.70 5.66 -9.10
N ALA A 393 -21.82 5.02 -7.93
CA ALA A 393 -23.10 4.92 -7.23
C ALA A 393 -23.60 6.30 -6.82
N CYS A 394 -22.74 7.15 -6.26
CA CYS A 394 -23.11 8.51 -5.88
C CYS A 394 -23.54 9.35 -7.09
N ALA A 395 -22.78 9.32 -8.20
CA ALA A 395 -23.15 10.01 -9.42
C ALA A 395 -24.52 9.55 -9.95
N LEU A 396 -24.81 8.25 -9.96
CA LEU A 396 -26.12 7.72 -10.37
C LEU A 396 -27.24 8.18 -9.44
N GLU A 397 -27.03 8.20 -8.12
CA GLU A 397 -28.01 8.70 -7.14
C GLU A 397 -28.31 10.18 -7.35
N LYS A 398 -27.27 11.02 -7.50
CA LYS A 398 -27.41 12.46 -7.73
C LYS A 398 -28.08 12.79 -9.08
N LEU A 399 -27.95 11.89 -10.07
CA LEU A 399 -28.66 11.95 -11.36
C LEU A 399 -30.09 11.34 -11.33
N GLY A 400 -30.56 10.86 -10.17
CA GLY A 400 -31.87 10.23 -10.03
C GLY A 400 -31.99 8.81 -10.62
N ARG A 401 -30.88 8.19 -11.02
CA ARG A 401 -30.81 6.85 -11.65
C ARG A 401 -30.70 5.73 -10.61
N LYS A 402 -31.62 5.75 -9.64
CA LYS A 402 -31.58 4.89 -8.43
C LYS A 402 -31.62 3.38 -8.70
N ALA A 403 -32.28 2.96 -9.78
CA ALA A 403 -32.34 1.55 -10.15
C ALA A 403 -30.96 1.01 -10.55
N GLU A 404 -30.12 1.86 -11.13
CA GLU A 404 -28.78 1.51 -11.60
C GLU A 404 -27.73 1.59 -10.49
N SER A 405 -27.91 2.49 -9.52
CA SER A 405 -27.03 2.61 -8.35
C SER A 405 -27.16 1.44 -7.37
N LEU A 406 -28.37 0.86 -7.23
CA LEU A 406 -28.66 -0.17 -6.22
C LEU A 406 -27.68 -1.37 -6.22
N PRO A 407 -27.35 -2.04 -7.35
CA PRO A 407 -26.38 -3.12 -7.34
C PRO A 407 -24.95 -2.67 -6.98
N LEU A 408 -24.59 -1.42 -7.32
CA LEU A 408 -23.30 -0.84 -6.94
C LEU A 408 -23.26 -0.57 -5.43
N LEU A 409 -24.32 -0.01 -4.85
CA LEU A 409 -24.43 0.19 -3.40
C LEU A 409 -24.33 -1.14 -2.63
N ALA A 410 -24.94 -2.21 -3.13
CA ALA A 410 -24.80 -3.55 -2.54
C ALA A 410 -23.34 -4.06 -2.60
N THR A 411 -22.63 -3.78 -3.68
CA THR A 411 -21.20 -4.11 -3.83
C THR A 411 -20.35 -3.28 -2.85
N VAL A 412 -20.64 -1.98 -2.77
CA VAL A 412 -19.98 -1.05 -1.87
C VAL A 412 -20.15 -1.49 -0.42
N GLU A 413 -21.36 -1.85 -0.01
CA GLU A 413 -21.63 -2.28 1.36
C GLU A 413 -20.97 -3.62 1.71
N LYS A 414 -20.93 -4.56 0.75
CA LYS A 414 -20.24 -5.85 0.90
C LYS A 414 -18.74 -5.69 1.12
N ASN A 415 -18.10 -4.75 0.42
CA ASN A 415 -16.65 -4.54 0.46
C ASN A 415 -16.25 -3.29 1.25
N ARG A 416 -17.12 -2.77 2.13
CA ARG A 416 -16.89 -1.52 2.87
C ARG A 416 -15.60 -1.48 3.68
N ALA A 417 -15.07 -2.63 4.10
CA ALA A 417 -13.81 -2.72 4.82
C ALA A 417 -12.60 -2.34 3.94
N ASP A 418 -12.71 -2.45 2.62
CA ASP A 418 -11.64 -2.04 1.70
C ASP A 418 -11.52 -0.52 1.65
N SER A 419 -12.63 0.23 1.75
CA SER A 419 -12.63 1.71 1.81
C SER A 419 -13.86 2.22 2.56
N PRO A 420 -13.79 2.38 3.90
CA PRO A 420 -14.94 2.79 4.70
C PRO A 420 -15.46 4.18 4.34
N SER A 421 -14.57 5.13 4.02
CA SER A 421 -14.97 6.50 3.66
C SER A 421 -15.75 6.54 2.35
N ALA A 422 -15.31 5.82 1.32
CA ALA A 422 -16.03 5.73 0.06
C ALA A 422 -17.41 5.07 0.25
N ALA A 423 -17.51 4.07 1.13
CA ALA A 423 -18.80 3.47 1.47
C ALA A 423 -19.74 4.45 2.18
N VAL A 424 -19.21 5.25 3.11
CA VAL A 424 -19.97 6.31 3.79
C VAL A 424 -20.49 7.33 2.78
N GLU A 425 -19.64 7.87 1.91
CA GLU A 425 -20.01 8.85 0.89
C GLU A 425 -21.12 8.33 -0.04
N ALA A 426 -20.96 7.13 -0.60
CA ALA A 426 -21.96 6.54 -1.50
C ALA A 426 -23.32 6.31 -0.81
N LEU A 427 -23.30 5.85 0.45
CA LEU A 427 -24.52 5.65 1.23
C LEU A 427 -25.21 6.99 1.55
N GLN A 428 -24.45 8.05 1.80
CA GLN A 428 -25.02 9.38 1.99
C GLN A 428 -25.66 9.93 0.72
N CYS A 429 -25.03 9.76 -0.45
CA CYS A 429 -25.64 10.14 -1.73
C CYS A 429 -26.96 9.40 -1.97
N ALA A 430 -27.06 8.15 -1.52
CA ALA A 430 -28.28 7.33 -1.58
C ALA A 430 -29.32 7.65 -0.48
N GLY A 431 -29.07 8.64 0.38
CA GLY A 431 -29.94 9.00 1.51
C GLY A 431 -29.96 7.96 2.64
N ARG A 432 -28.98 7.05 2.70
CA ARG A 432 -28.86 5.98 3.72
C ARG A 432 -28.01 6.44 4.91
N THR A 433 -28.38 7.58 5.49
CA THR A 433 -27.59 8.28 6.52
C THR A 433 -27.34 7.45 7.78
N ASP A 434 -28.32 6.67 8.25
CA ASP A 434 -28.14 5.83 9.43
C ASP A 434 -27.09 4.74 9.20
N ARG A 435 -27.11 4.08 8.04
CA ARG A 435 -26.11 3.06 7.71
C ARG A 435 -24.73 3.67 7.50
N ALA A 436 -24.65 4.87 6.92
CA ALA A 436 -23.40 5.61 6.82
C ALA A 436 -22.82 5.94 8.22
N ALA A 437 -23.67 6.40 9.15
CA ALA A 437 -23.27 6.66 10.54
C ALA A 437 -22.76 5.39 11.26
N GLU A 438 -23.39 4.23 11.03
CA GLU A 438 -22.92 2.96 11.56
C GLU A 438 -21.49 2.63 11.09
N ILE A 439 -21.17 2.81 9.80
CA ILE A 439 -19.82 2.58 9.28
C ILE A 439 -18.80 3.56 9.89
N VAL A 440 -19.18 4.83 10.10
CA VAL A 440 -18.34 5.80 10.81
C VAL A 440 -18.05 5.31 12.23
N ILE A 441 -19.07 4.86 12.97
CA ILE A 441 -18.91 4.34 14.34
C ILE A 441 -18.06 3.06 14.36
N GLU A 442 -18.31 2.11 13.45
CA GLU A 442 -17.49 0.89 13.26
C GLU A 442 -16.02 1.28 13.06
N SER A 443 -15.75 2.23 12.16
CA SER A 443 -14.40 2.69 11.82
C SER A 443 -13.71 3.46 12.95
N LEU A 444 -14.44 4.28 13.72
CA LEU A 444 -13.89 4.98 14.88
C LEU A 444 -13.53 4.01 16.02
N ARG A 445 -14.26 2.91 16.15
CA ARG A 445 -13.98 1.87 17.15
C ARG A 445 -12.77 1.02 16.78
N ASP A 446 -12.59 0.71 15.49
CA ASP A 446 -11.45 -0.05 14.99
C ASP A 446 -10.14 0.78 15.01
N PRO A 447 -9.13 0.44 15.83
CA PRO A 447 -7.87 1.18 15.87
C PRO A 447 -7.15 1.30 14.51
N ALA A 448 -7.33 0.33 13.61
CA ALA A 448 -6.71 0.33 12.29
C ALA A 448 -7.36 1.32 11.31
N LEU A 449 -8.64 1.63 11.49
CA LEU A 449 -9.42 2.53 10.63
C LEU A 449 -9.65 3.91 11.26
N ARG A 450 -9.56 3.99 12.59
CA ARG A 450 -9.92 5.17 13.40
C ARG A 450 -9.23 6.44 12.94
N THR A 451 -7.91 6.41 12.78
CA THR A 451 -7.14 7.62 12.45
C THR A 451 -7.55 8.22 11.10
N ASP A 452 -7.83 7.38 10.10
CA ASP A 452 -8.30 7.85 8.79
C ASP A 452 -9.74 8.35 8.84
N MET A 453 -10.62 7.66 9.58
CA MET A 453 -11.99 8.14 9.77
C MET A 453 -12.03 9.48 10.53
N LEU A 454 -11.20 9.64 11.57
CA LEU A 454 -11.06 10.89 12.31
C LEU A 454 -10.60 12.04 11.42
N ARG A 455 -9.69 11.78 10.47
CA ARG A 455 -9.26 12.76 9.46
C ARG A 455 -10.41 13.14 8.52
N ASN A 456 -11.21 12.18 8.05
CA ASN A 456 -12.33 12.46 7.15
C ASN A 456 -13.47 13.23 7.86
N LEU A 457 -13.59 13.10 9.18
CA LEU A 457 -14.50 13.90 10.02
C LEU A 457 -13.93 15.30 10.34
N GLN A 458 -12.78 15.68 9.79
CA GLN A 458 -12.30 17.06 9.79
C GLN A 458 -12.86 17.75 8.55
N GLY A 459 -13.18 19.05 8.68
CA GLY A 459 -13.72 19.83 7.57
C GLY A 459 -12.72 20.01 6.42
N GLN A 460 -13.24 20.35 5.23
CA GLN A 460 -12.47 20.62 4.02
C GLN A 460 -11.34 21.63 4.21
N GLU A 461 -11.45 22.53 5.19
CA GLU A 461 -10.43 23.51 5.55
C GLU A 461 -9.12 22.91 6.09
N PHE A 462 -9.11 21.61 6.41
CA PHE A 462 -7.92 20.87 6.84
C PHE A 462 -7.32 19.96 5.76
N THR A 463 -7.80 20.05 4.52
CA THR A 463 -7.26 19.28 3.40
C THR A 463 -6.06 20.00 2.76
N THR A 464 -5.24 19.27 2.01
CA THR A 464 -4.11 19.85 1.25
C THR A 464 -4.46 20.13 -0.21
N GLN A 465 -5.69 19.80 -0.64
CA GLN A 465 -6.14 19.93 -2.02
C GLN A 465 -7.16 21.08 -2.13
N ALA A 466 -6.87 22.09 -2.94
CA ALA A 466 -7.79 23.21 -3.20
C ALA A 466 -8.78 22.91 -4.34
N VAL A 467 -9.37 21.71 -4.34
CA VAL A 467 -10.38 21.33 -5.33
C VAL A 467 -11.71 21.97 -4.94
N ARG A 468 -12.38 22.63 -5.89
CA ARG A 468 -13.75 23.12 -5.69
C ARG A 468 -14.67 21.94 -5.38
N THR A 469 -15.43 22.05 -4.30
CA THR A 469 -16.49 21.09 -3.96
C THR A 469 -17.86 21.65 -4.33
N ASP A 470 -18.85 20.79 -4.51
CA ASP A 470 -20.26 21.17 -4.70
C ASP A 470 -20.91 21.82 -3.46
N GLY A 471 -20.16 21.92 -2.35
CA GLY A 471 -20.54 22.62 -1.12
C GLY A 471 -20.95 21.68 0.01
N GLU A 472 -21.11 20.37 -0.23
CA GLU A 472 -21.42 19.40 0.82
C GLU A 472 -20.13 18.72 1.32
N ASP A 473 -19.68 19.06 2.52
CA ASP A 473 -18.80 18.14 3.26
C ASP A 473 -19.67 16.98 3.75
N HIS A 474 -19.54 15.82 3.09
CA HIS A 474 -20.38 14.66 3.41
C HIS A 474 -20.19 14.19 4.86
N PHE A 475 -19.03 14.38 5.49
CA PHE A 475 -18.77 13.83 6.81
C PHE A 475 -19.25 14.73 7.96
N LEU A 476 -19.28 16.05 7.81
CA LEU A 476 -19.67 16.98 8.88
C LEU A 476 -21.12 16.78 9.39
N PRO A 477 -22.13 16.53 8.53
CA PRO A 477 -23.47 16.16 8.98
C PRO A 477 -23.50 14.87 9.81
N LEU A 478 -22.69 13.86 9.45
CA LEU A 478 -22.62 12.61 10.22
C LEU A 478 -21.96 12.84 11.58
N LYS A 479 -20.85 13.58 11.61
CA LYS A 479 -20.16 13.96 12.85
C LYS A 479 -21.09 14.63 13.87
N SER A 480 -22.02 15.44 13.38
CA SER A 480 -22.98 16.19 14.22
C SER A 480 -24.10 15.31 14.79
N ARG A 481 -24.27 14.07 14.34
CA ARG A 481 -25.26 13.14 14.89
C ARG A 481 -24.88 12.74 16.33
N PRO A 482 -25.83 12.62 17.28
CA PRO A 482 -25.51 12.32 18.67
C PRO A 482 -24.74 11.01 18.90
N ASP A 483 -25.06 9.96 18.14
CA ASP A 483 -24.42 8.63 18.21
C ASP A 483 -22.97 8.67 17.73
N VAL A 484 -22.71 9.32 16.59
CA VAL A 484 -21.37 9.52 16.03
C VAL A 484 -20.55 10.47 16.90
N ALA A 485 -21.13 11.60 17.32
CA ALA A 485 -20.47 12.61 18.14
C ALA A 485 -19.98 12.02 19.48
N ALA A 486 -20.75 11.12 20.10
CA ALA A 486 -20.35 10.45 21.33
C ALA A 486 -19.04 9.65 21.14
N ILE A 487 -18.96 8.84 20.08
CA ILE A 487 -17.77 8.03 19.78
C ILE A 487 -16.61 8.90 19.30
N TYR A 488 -16.88 9.90 18.46
CA TYR A 488 -15.89 10.87 17.99
C TYR A 488 -15.21 11.57 19.16
N ASN A 489 -15.98 12.09 20.13
CA ASN A 489 -15.45 12.79 21.29
C ASN A 489 -14.71 11.88 22.27
N GLU A 490 -14.99 10.58 22.27
CA GLU A 490 -14.24 9.59 23.05
C GLU A 490 -12.84 9.39 22.49
N VAL A 491 -12.71 9.30 21.16
CA VAL A 491 -11.48 8.84 20.48
C VAL A 491 -10.70 9.93 19.75
N GLY A 492 -11.27 11.12 19.57
CA GLY A 492 -10.66 12.19 18.80
C GLY A 492 -11.01 13.60 19.25
N ARG A 493 -10.62 14.57 18.43
CA ARG A 493 -10.97 16.00 18.58
C ARG A 493 -11.02 16.70 17.22
N ASP A 494 -11.65 17.87 17.24
CA ASP A 494 -11.52 18.85 16.16
C ASP A 494 -10.09 19.36 16.09
N LEU A 495 -9.58 19.51 14.87
CA LEU A 495 -8.32 20.20 14.66
C LEU A 495 -8.48 21.71 14.99
N PRO A 496 -7.50 22.32 15.68
CA PRO A 496 -7.52 23.75 15.94
C PRO A 496 -7.58 24.56 14.64
N SER A 497 -8.36 25.65 14.62
CA SER A 497 -8.44 26.56 13.46
C SER A 497 -7.09 27.19 13.08
N SER A 498 -6.15 27.23 14.02
CA SER A 498 -4.77 27.64 13.76
C SER A 498 -4.02 26.67 12.84
N LEU A 499 -4.59 25.53 12.46
CA LEU A 499 -4.00 24.55 11.55
C LEU A 499 -4.71 24.49 10.18
N VAL A 500 -5.66 25.39 9.91
CA VAL A 500 -6.27 25.51 8.59
C VAL A 500 -5.17 25.69 7.54
N THR A 501 -5.19 24.87 6.50
CA THR A 501 -4.11 24.81 5.51
C THR A 501 -4.20 25.97 4.51
N PRO A 502 -3.15 26.25 3.72
CA PRO A 502 -3.24 27.18 2.59
C PRO A 502 -4.37 26.83 1.61
N ALA A 503 -4.52 25.54 1.28
CA ALA A 503 -5.60 25.05 0.43
C ALA A 503 -6.99 25.28 1.06
N GLY A 504 -7.11 25.00 2.36
CA GLY A 504 -8.35 25.19 3.12
C GLY A 504 -8.77 26.65 3.22
N LYS A 505 -7.83 27.58 3.43
CA LYS A 505 -8.11 29.03 3.38
C LYS A 505 -8.69 29.43 2.04
N ARG A 506 -8.08 28.95 0.96
CA ARG A 506 -8.55 29.24 -0.39
C ARG A 506 -9.94 28.66 -0.66
N TRP A 507 -10.20 27.45 -0.19
CA TRP A 507 -11.54 26.87 -0.27
C TRP A 507 -12.57 27.73 0.49
N LEU A 508 -12.25 28.20 1.70
CA LEU A 508 -13.12 29.11 2.46
C LEU A 508 -13.39 30.43 1.71
N GLU A 509 -12.35 31.00 1.07
CA GLU A 509 -12.48 32.21 0.24
C GLU A 509 -13.42 31.98 -0.97
N GLN A 510 -13.29 30.84 -1.64
CA GLN A 510 -14.15 30.47 -2.77
C GLN A 510 -15.61 30.27 -2.34
N GLN A 511 -15.85 29.61 -1.21
CA GLN A 511 -17.20 29.42 -0.65
C GLN A 511 -17.85 30.75 -0.28
N ALA A 512 -17.09 31.66 0.33
CA ALA A 512 -17.56 33.00 0.65
C ALA A 512 -17.95 33.80 -0.61
N ALA A 513 -17.13 33.72 -1.67
CA ALA A 513 -17.41 34.37 -2.95
C ALA A 513 -18.66 33.79 -3.64
N ALA A 514 -18.83 32.47 -3.65
CA ALA A 514 -20.00 31.81 -4.22
C ALA A 514 -21.30 32.20 -3.48
N SER A 515 -21.26 32.20 -2.14
CA SER A 515 -22.40 32.61 -1.31
C SER A 515 -22.82 34.06 -1.60
N ALA A 516 -21.84 34.97 -1.71
CA ALA A 516 -22.09 36.37 -2.06
C ALA A 516 -22.73 36.54 -3.45
N ALA A 517 -22.33 35.71 -4.43
CA ALA A 517 -22.90 35.76 -5.78
C ALA A 517 -24.34 35.24 -5.87
N THR A 518 -24.78 34.38 -4.94
CA THR A 518 -26.16 33.84 -4.91
C THR A 518 -27.14 34.66 -4.06
N GLY A 519 -26.63 35.55 -3.20
CA GLY A 519 -27.42 36.32 -2.23
C GLY A 519 -27.69 37.79 -2.60
N GLY A 520 -27.24 38.25 -3.77
CA GLY A 520 -27.52 39.57 -4.34
C GLY A 520 -28.26 39.46 -5.66
#